data_AF-A0AAV6B558-F1
#
_entry.id   AF-A0AAV6B558-F1
#
_cell.length_a   1.000
_cell.length_b   1.000
_cell.length_c   1.000
_cell.angle_alpha   90.00
_cell.angle_beta   90.00
_cell.angle_gamma   90.00
#
_symmetry.space_group_name_H-M   'P 1'
#
loop_
_entity.id
_entity.type
_entity.pdbx_description
1 polymer ?
#
loop_
_entity_poly.entity_id
_entity_poly.type
_entity_poly.pdbx_seq_one_letter_code
_entity_poly.pdbx_strand_id
1 'polypeptide(L)'
;MDAESQRLQEARDNKEPWKKWGPYLSERQWGTVREDYSDNGNAWDYFSHDHARSRAYHWGEDGLAGICDERQRLCFALALWNGKDPIIKERLFGLTNKEGNHGEDVKECYFYLDSTPTHSYMKYLYKYPQAAYPYDEIVLTNRGRGRHEPEYELIDTGVFDRDRYFDVFVEYAKESAEDILVQITIHNRGPAPAEIHVLPTLWFRNRWSWGRDNPRPVLNQLAGKSAGTIVRAADQDLGERFLYCDGEASLLFTENETNTQRLVGVQNRTPFVKDAINNHLVHRQRGVVNPKQTGTKVAAHYRLTVLAGESEVVRLRLTPVAPAALSKGYGKGDGAFGKHFDEIVEARRQEADEFYASVIPASLKADAANVMRQALAGMLWSKQFYFFDVNRWLEERGSDPFLPSRKAAPRNDHWHHMYNADVISMPDKWEYPWYAAWDLAFHVLPLTMVDPDFGKQQLELILRENYIHPNGQIPAYEWNFGDVNPPVHAAAAMQVYLIEK
;
A
#
# COMPACT_ATOMS: atom_id res chain seq x y z
N MET A 1 -19.10 -25.66 0.16
CA MET A 1 -17.86 -24.87 0.22
C MET A 1 -18.13 -23.68 -0.69
N ASP A 2 -18.16 -22.48 -0.13
CA ASP A 2 -18.33 -21.24 -0.91
C ASP A 2 -17.11 -21.00 -1.83
N ALA A 3 -17.24 -20.03 -2.74
CA ALA A 3 -16.21 -19.75 -3.73
C ALA A 3 -14.87 -19.31 -3.12
N GLU A 4 -14.89 -18.54 -2.04
CA GLU A 4 -13.66 -18.07 -1.40
C GLU A 4 -12.93 -19.20 -0.68
N SER A 5 -13.66 -20.07 0.01
CA SER A 5 -13.12 -21.30 0.59
C SER A 5 -12.48 -22.21 -0.47
N GLN A 6 -13.05 -22.27 -1.68
CA GLN A 6 -12.43 -22.98 -2.81
C GLN A 6 -11.10 -22.32 -3.23
N ARG A 7 -11.04 -21.00 -3.35
CA ARG A 7 -9.79 -20.29 -3.69
C ARG A 7 -8.70 -20.48 -2.65
N LEU A 8 -9.06 -20.51 -1.36
CA LEU A 8 -8.14 -20.84 -0.28
C LEU A 8 -7.57 -22.24 -0.44
N GLN A 9 -8.41 -23.23 -0.79
CA GLN A 9 -7.96 -24.59 -1.05
C GLN A 9 -7.06 -24.66 -2.31
N GLU A 10 -7.39 -23.94 -3.38
CA GLU A 10 -6.56 -23.84 -4.58
C GLU A 10 -5.19 -23.21 -4.29
N ALA A 11 -5.15 -22.17 -3.45
CA ALA A 11 -3.91 -21.56 -2.99
C ALA A 11 -3.08 -22.51 -2.13
N ARG A 12 -3.71 -23.23 -1.19
CA ARG A 12 -3.07 -24.26 -0.35
C ARG A 12 -2.46 -25.39 -1.19
N ASP A 13 -3.19 -25.84 -2.21
CA ASP A 13 -2.76 -26.91 -3.11
C ASP A 13 -1.75 -26.44 -4.18
N ASN A 14 -1.36 -25.16 -4.17
CA ASN A 14 -0.53 -24.53 -5.21
C ASN A 14 -1.09 -24.68 -6.63
N LYS A 15 -2.41 -24.70 -6.79
CA LYS A 15 -3.09 -24.75 -8.11
C LYS A 15 -3.13 -23.37 -8.77
N GLU A 16 -3.49 -22.35 -7.99
CA GLU A 16 -3.59 -20.96 -8.45
C GLU A 16 -3.00 -20.01 -7.41
N PRO A 17 -2.16 -19.04 -7.79
CA PRO A 17 -1.47 -18.18 -6.84
C PRO A 17 -2.36 -17.00 -6.40
N TRP A 18 -3.54 -17.28 -5.85
CA TRP A 18 -4.53 -16.26 -5.50
C TRP A 18 -4.00 -15.16 -4.59
N LYS A 19 -3.06 -15.49 -3.69
CA LYS A 19 -2.43 -14.55 -2.75
C LYS A 19 -1.27 -13.74 -3.35
N LYS A 20 -0.94 -13.94 -4.64
CA LYS A 20 0.15 -13.23 -5.31
C LYS A 20 -0.01 -11.72 -5.31
N TRP A 21 -1.24 -11.24 -5.44
CA TRP A 21 -1.56 -9.82 -5.40
C TRP A 21 -2.43 -9.52 -4.19
N GLY A 22 -2.12 -8.46 -3.48
CA GLY A 22 -2.87 -8.07 -2.29
C GLY A 22 -2.47 -6.67 -1.82
N PRO A 23 -3.03 -6.23 -0.69
CA PRO A 23 -2.81 -4.90 -0.16
C PRO A 23 -1.45 -4.82 0.55
N TYR A 24 -0.36 -5.25 -0.09
CA TYR A 24 0.93 -5.44 0.58
C TYR A 24 1.83 -4.20 0.58
N LEU A 25 1.36 -3.07 0.02
CA LEU A 25 1.99 -1.76 0.14
C LEU A 25 1.78 -1.19 1.54
N SER A 26 2.79 -0.57 2.14
CA SER A 26 2.58 0.17 3.39
C SER A 26 1.69 1.40 3.17
N GLU A 27 1.03 1.90 4.21
CA GLU A 27 0.43 3.24 4.16
C GLU A 27 1.48 4.33 4.47
N ARG A 28 2.58 3.94 5.13
CA ARG A 28 3.75 4.78 5.41
C ARG A 28 5.06 4.01 5.27
N GLN A 29 5.96 4.44 4.39
CA GLN A 29 7.33 3.89 4.30
C GLN A 29 8.39 4.87 4.80
N TRP A 30 8.10 6.17 4.78
CA TRP A 30 8.97 7.22 5.34
C TRP A 30 9.04 7.13 6.87
N GLY A 31 10.15 7.61 7.46
CA GLY A 31 10.35 7.58 8.91
C GLY A 31 10.51 6.19 9.53
N THR A 32 10.88 5.17 8.75
CA THR A 32 11.13 3.80 9.22
C THR A 32 12.62 3.54 9.47
N VAL A 33 12.95 2.59 10.33
CA VAL A 33 14.37 2.28 10.66
C VAL A 33 15.11 1.77 9.43
N ARG A 34 14.46 0.90 8.65
CA ARG A 34 15.07 0.37 7.42
C ARG A 34 15.44 1.48 6.42
N GLU A 35 14.68 2.56 6.35
CA GLU A 35 14.99 3.71 5.48
C GLU A 35 15.96 4.74 6.12
N ASP A 36 16.39 4.52 7.37
CA ASP A 36 17.26 5.43 8.12
C ASP A 36 18.75 5.18 7.83
N TYR A 37 19.42 6.21 7.35
CA TYR A 37 20.88 6.24 7.20
C TYR A 37 21.50 7.47 7.88
N SER A 38 20.79 8.06 8.85
CA SER A 38 21.37 9.05 9.75
C SER A 38 22.44 8.42 10.65
N ASP A 39 23.39 9.26 11.09
CA ASP A 39 24.44 8.84 12.02
C ASP A 39 23.88 8.54 13.43
N ASN A 40 22.78 9.19 13.82
CA ASN A 40 22.22 9.14 15.18
C ASN A 40 20.97 8.25 15.33
N GLY A 41 20.49 7.61 14.27
CA GLY A 41 19.31 6.73 14.33
C GLY A 41 17.97 7.48 14.38
N ASN A 42 17.93 8.71 13.85
CA ASN A 42 16.75 9.56 13.78
C ASN A 42 16.03 9.40 12.42
N ALA A 43 15.36 8.26 12.25
CA ALA A 43 14.64 7.89 11.04
C ALA A 43 13.64 8.95 10.56
N TRP A 44 12.90 9.55 11.50
CA TRP A 44 11.84 10.53 11.24
C TRP A 44 12.33 11.78 10.52
N ASP A 45 13.41 12.39 11.02
CA ASP A 45 13.96 13.61 10.45
C ASP A 45 14.84 13.29 9.22
N TYR A 46 15.41 12.08 9.13
CA TYR A 46 16.25 11.67 8.00
C TYR A 46 15.46 11.45 6.71
N PHE A 47 14.34 10.73 6.79
CA PHE A 47 13.46 10.47 5.65
C PHE A 47 12.04 10.85 6.02
N SER A 48 11.78 12.16 6.03
CA SER A 48 10.49 12.74 6.38
C SER A 48 9.41 12.52 5.32
N HIS A 49 8.15 12.80 5.70
CA HIS A 49 7.03 12.89 4.78
C HIS A 49 7.28 13.85 3.61
N ASP A 50 8.00 14.97 3.81
CA ASP A 50 8.31 15.87 2.69
C ASP A 50 9.21 15.20 1.65
N HIS A 51 10.21 14.45 2.10
CA HIS A 51 11.12 13.71 1.24
C HIS A 51 10.43 12.53 0.53
N ALA A 52 9.41 11.92 1.13
CA ALA A 52 8.69 10.74 0.62
C ALA A 52 8.27 10.84 -0.86
N ARG A 53 7.80 12.01 -1.30
CA ARG A 53 7.36 12.23 -2.69
C ARG A 53 8.51 12.34 -3.69
N SER A 54 9.69 12.72 -3.21
CA SER A 54 10.85 13.06 -4.04
C SER A 54 11.98 12.04 -3.93
N ARG A 55 11.97 11.14 -2.96
CA ARG A 55 13.01 10.13 -2.70
C ARG A 55 12.48 8.73 -2.95
N ALA A 56 13.19 7.95 -3.76
CA ALA A 56 12.89 6.53 -3.93
C ALA A 56 13.23 5.78 -2.64
N TYR A 57 12.37 4.83 -2.26
CA TYR A 57 12.59 3.97 -1.10
C TYR A 57 13.56 2.84 -1.46
N HIS A 58 14.34 2.37 -0.48
CA HIS A 58 15.21 1.23 -0.69
C HIS A 58 14.53 -0.09 -0.35
N TRP A 59 13.81 -0.13 0.76
CA TRP A 59 13.38 -1.38 1.41
C TRP A 59 11.90 -1.70 1.18
N GLY A 60 11.08 -0.70 0.84
CA GLY A 60 9.67 -0.91 0.57
C GLY A 60 9.10 0.10 -0.42
N GLU A 61 7.77 0.24 -0.43
CA GLU A 61 7.01 1.28 -1.08
C GLU A 61 5.74 1.54 -0.24
N ASP A 62 5.20 2.75 -0.36
CA ASP A 62 3.91 3.13 0.23
C ASP A 62 2.92 3.58 -0.85
N GLY A 63 1.63 3.55 -0.53
CA GLY A 63 0.60 4.09 -1.41
C GLY A 63 -0.80 3.99 -0.85
N LEU A 64 -1.59 5.05 -1.05
CA LEU A 64 -2.97 5.14 -0.58
C LEU A 64 -3.87 4.08 -1.23
N ALA A 65 -4.53 3.26 -0.39
CA ALA A 65 -5.40 2.15 -0.82
C ALA A 65 -4.68 1.19 -1.80
N GLY A 66 -3.37 1.01 -1.64
CA GLY A 66 -2.52 0.39 -2.64
C GLY A 66 -2.47 -1.14 -2.59
N ILE A 67 -2.20 -1.74 -3.75
CA ILE A 67 -1.88 -3.16 -3.92
C ILE A 67 -0.51 -3.34 -4.59
N CYS A 68 0.10 -4.50 -4.38
CA CYS A 68 1.27 -4.93 -5.15
C CYS A 68 1.33 -6.45 -5.22
N ASP A 69 2.25 -6.97 -6.02
CA ASP A 69 2.59 -8.38 -5.94
C ASP A 69 3.29 -8.71 -4.60
N GLU A 70 3.32 -9.98 -4.23
CA GLU A 70 3.87 -10.52 -2.97
C GLU A 70 5.38 -10.28 -2.78
N ARG A 71 6.08 -9.75 -3.81
CA ARG A 71 7.49 -9.32 -3.75
C ARG A 71 7.65 -7.80 -3.93
N GLN A 72 6.53 -7.07 -3.99
CA GLN A 72 6.44 -5.62 -4.19
C GLN A 72 7.35 -5.15 -5.34
N ARG A 73 7.22 -5.82 -6.49
CA ARG A 73 7.92 -5.46 -7.73
C ARG A 73 7.13 -4.40 -8.47
N LEU A 74 5.85 -4.68 -8.71
CA LEU A 74 4.91 -3.79 -9.38
C LEU A 74 3.83 -3.36 -8.39
N CYS A 75 3.69 -2.06 -8.24
CA CYS A 75 2.84 -1.40 -7.26
C CYS A 75 1.75 -0.60 -7.98
N PHE A 76 0.55 -0.61 -7.43
CA PHE A 76 -0.57 0.19 -7.89
C PHE A 76 -1.25 0.85 -6.69
N ALA A 77 -1.54 2.15 -6.76
CA ALA A 77 -2.24 2.86 -5.71
C ALA A 77 -3.02 4.06 -6.24
N LEU A 78 -3.95 4.53 -5.41
CA LEU A 78 -4.69 5.75 -5.67
C LEU A 78 -3.79 6.97 -5.39
N ALA A 79 -3.92 7.99 -6.23
CA ALA A 79 -3.47 9.34 -5.88
C ALA A 79 -4.55 10.35 -6.26
N LEU A 80 -4.69 11.41 -5.46
CA LEU A 80 -5.75 12.41 -5.62
C LEU A 80 -5.18 13.83 -5.55
N TRP A 81 -5.85 14.76 -6.22
CA TRP A 81 -5.60 16.19 -6.03
C TRP A 81 -6.91 16.98 -6.21
N ASN A 82 -7.29 17.74 -5.19
CA ASN A 82 -8.50 18.59 -5.18
C ASN A 82 -8.32 19.94 -5.90
N GLY A 83 -7.19 20.14 -6.60
CA GLY A 83 -6.85 21.39 -7.26
C GLY A 83 -6.32 22.50 -6.33
N LYS A 84 -6.26 22.24 -5.02
CA LYS A 84 -5.90 23.22 -3.98
C LYS A 84 -4.74 22.78 -3.10
N ASP A 85 -4.57 21.47 -2.89
CA ASP A 85 -3.49 20.95 -2.05
C ASP A 85 -2.13 21.33 -2.62
N PRO A 86 -1.14 21.61 -1.74
CA PRO A 86 0.22 21.94 -2.15
C PRO A 86 1.00 20.73 -2.71
N ILE A 87 0.44 19.52 -2.57
CA ILE A 87 0.99 18.26 -3.04
C ILE A 87 -0.14 17.34 -3.51
N ILE A 88 0.19 16.39 -4.38
CA ILE A 88 -0.71 15.26 -4.69
C ILE A 88 -0.80 14.36 -3.44
N LYS A 89 -2.03 13.96 -3.09
CA LYS A 89 -2.30 12.99 -2.03
C LYS A 89 -2.06 11.57 -2.57
N GLU A 90 -0.83 11.10 -2.45
CA GLU A 90 -0.41 9.74 -2.87
C GLU A 90 -0.20 8.76 -1.69
N ARG A 91 -0.24 9.27 -0.45
CA ARG A 91 -0.06 8.53 0.80
C ARG A 91 -0.73 9.25 1.98
N LEU A 92 -1.03 8.52 3.04
CA LEU A 92 -1.59 9.10 4.25
C LEU A 92 -0.58 9.99 4.97
N PHE A 93 -1.05 11.15 5.45
CA PHE A 93 -0.28 12.05 6.29
C PHE A 93 -0.51 11.78 7.78
N GLY A 94 0.48 12.14 8.60
CA GLY A 94 0.35 12.13 10.04
C GLY A 94 1.60 12.65 10.73
N LEU A 95 1.59 12.56 12.05
CA LEU A 95 2.55 13.18 12.94
C LEU A 95 3.64 12.19 13.36
N THR A 96 4.85 12.69 13.51
CA THR A 96 5.93 11.97 14.19
C THR A 96 5.77 12.04 15.71
N ASN A 97 6.52 11.20 16.45
CA ASN A 97 6.56 11.22 17.92
C ASN A 97 6.81 12.60 18.56
N LYS A 98 7.50 13.51 17.87
CA LYS A 98 7.79 14.88 18.38
C LYS A 98 6.68 15.88 18.03
N GLU A 99 5.76 15.50 17.15
CA GLU A 99 4.72 16.37 16.61
C GLU A 99 3.36 16.13 17.24
N GLY A 100 3.04 14.87 17.58
CA GLY A 100 1.84 14.52 18.33
C GLY A 100 2.02 14.68 19.83
N ASN A 101 0.95 15.07 20.52
CA ASN A 101 0.88 15.12 21.98
C ASN A 101 0.81 13.72 22.62
N HIS A 102 0.37 12.70 21.87
CA HIS A 102 0.35 11.29 22.28
C HIS A 102 1.27 10.37 21.47
N GLY A 103 2.04 10.90 20.51
CA GLY A 103 3.04 10.14 19.76
C GLY A 103 2.84 10.23 18.26
N GLU A 104 3.08 9.12 17.57
CA GLU A 104 2.78 8.94 16.15
C GLU A 104 1.27 8.90 15.94
N ASP A 105 0.78 9.60 14.92
CA ASP A 105 -0.66 9.81 14.80
C ASP A 105 -1.07 10.12 13.35
N VAL A 106 -1.85 9.23 12.73
CA VAL A 106 -2.34 9.41 11.36
C VAL A 106 -3.46 10.44 11.32
N LYS A 107 -3.34 11.46 10.47
CA LYS A 107 -4.28 12.59 10.44
C LYS A 107 -5.27 12.51 9.30
N GLU A 108 -5.62 11.29 8.89
CA GLU A 108 -6.42 11.02 7.72
C GLU A 108 -7.65 10.21 8.08
N CYS A 109 -8.74 10.38 7.35
CA CYS A 109 -9.97 9.62 7.57
C CYS A 109 -10.11 8.53 6.50
N TYR A 110 -9.75 7.30 6.86
CA TYR A 110 -9.81 6.14 5.98
C TYR A 110 -10.33 4.90 6.69
N PHE A 111 -10.88 3.95 5.92
CA PHE A 111 -11.57 2.78 6.45
C PHE A 111 -11.34 1.56 5.57
N TYR A 112 -10.94 0.46 6.19
CA TYR A 112 -10.95 -0.88 5.60
C TYR A 112 -12.37 -1.43 5.68
N LEU A 113 -13.10 -1.40 4.56
CA LEU A 113 -14.51 -1.77 4.56
C LEU A 113 -14.73 -3.25 4.28
N ASP A 114 -13.87 -3.86 3.46
CA ASP A 114 -13.99 -5.26 3.10
C ASP A 114 -12.68 -5.84 2.57
N SER A 115 -12.48 -7.13 2.78
CA SER A 115 -11.45 -7.94 2.12
C SER A 115 -11.77 -9.41 2.31
N THR A 116 -11.62 -10.23 1.29
CA THR A 116 -11.56 -11.69 1.45
C THR A 116 -10.12 -12.16 1.70
N PRO A 117 -9.89 -13.34 2.30
CA PRO A 117 -8.57 -13.90 2.60
C PRO A 117 -7.59 -13.98 1.44
N THR A 118 -8.10 -14.32 0.26
CA THR A 118 -7.34 -14.38 -0.99
C THR A 118 -7.26 -13.02 -1.70
N HIS A 119 -7.84 -11.98 -1.10
CA HIS A 119 -7.96 -10.66 -1.69
C HIS A 119 -8.66 -10.70 -3.05
N SER A 120 -9.57 -11.66 -3.24
CA SER A 120 -10.42 -11.81 -4.43
C SER A 120 -11.44 -10.68 -4.54
N TYR A 121 -11.85 -10.12 -3.40
CA TYR A 121 -12.56 -8.86 -3.26
C TYR A 121 -11.92 -8.01 -2.16
N MET A 122 -11.80 -6.70 -2.38
CA MET A 122 -11.38 -5.73 -1.37
C MET A 122 -12.10 -4.40 -1.56
N LYS A 123 -12.39 -3.70 -0.47
CA LYS A 123 -13.01 -2.37 -0.47
C LYS A 123 -12.38 -1.46 0.57
N TYR A 124 -11.97 -0.28 0.12
CA TYR A 124 -11.38 0.79 0.93
C TYR A 124 -12.22 2.06 0.77
N LEU A 125 -12.32 2.88 1.81
CA LEU A 125 -12.88 4.24 1.76
C LEU A 125 -11.85 5.26 2.24
N TYR A 126 -11.61 6.29 1.44
CA TYR A 126 -10.86 7.48 1.82
C TYR A 126 -11.77 8.71 1.81
N LYS A 127 -11.73 9.53 2.86
CA LYS A 127 -12.44 10.81 2.91
C LYS A 127 -11.48 11.95 2.55
N TYR A 128 -11.66 12.53 1.37
CA TYR A 128 -10.74 13.55 0.85
C TYR A 128 -11.36 14.96 0.89
N PRO A 129 -10.75 15.95 1.57
CA PRO A 129 -11.31 17.30 1.62
C PRO A 129 -11.37 17.99 0.25
N GLN A 130 -12.44 18.77 0.02
CA GLN A 130 -12.53 19.68 -1.13
C GLN A 130 -11.75 20.98 -0.92
N ALA A 131 -11.42 21.32 0.32
CA ALA A 131 -10.54 22.42 0.68
C ALA A 131 -9.08 21.94 0.71
N ALA A 132 -8.13 22.89 0.70
CA ALA A 132 -6.73 22.54 0.88
C ALA A 132 -6.53 21.83 2.22
N TYR A 133 -5.80 20.71 2.21
CA TYR A 133 -5.52 19.94 3.41
C TYR A 133 -4.64 20.76 4.39
N PRO A 134 -5.00 20.84 5.68
CA PRO A 134 -4.43 21.81 6.62
C PRO A 134 -3.18 21.28 7.34
N TYR A 135 -2.13 20.90 6.59
CA TYR A 135 -0.91 20.26 7.12
C TYR A 135 -0.26 21.06 8.27
N ASP A 136 0.02 22.35 8.04
CA ASP A 136 0.74 23.17 9.01
C ASP A 136 -0.08 23.43 10.27
N GLU A 137 -1.39 23.63 10.12
CA GLU A 137 -2.29 23.84 11.26
C GLU A 137 -2.33 22.63 12.18
N ILE A 138 -2.43 21.42 11.60
CA ILE A 138 -2.45 20.16 12.35
C ILE A 138 -1.12 19.98 13.11
N VAL A 139 0.02 20.18 12.45
CA VAL A 139 1.35 20.03 13.07
C VAL A 139 1.58 21.06 14.17
N LEU A 140 1.31 22.34 13.90
CA LEU A 140 1.56 23.42 14.86
C LEU A 140 0.65 23.31 16.09
N THR A 141 -0.61 22.94 15.89
CA THR A 141 -1.58 22.82 16.99
C THR A 141 -1.23 21.64 17.89
N ASN A 142 -0.95 20.47 17.34
CA ASN A 142 -0.60 19.28 18.15
C ASN A 142 0.73 19.45 18.89
N ARG A 143 1.74 20.09 18.28
CA ARG A 143 3.00 20.44 18.98
C ARG A 143 2.79 21.35 20.20
N GLY A 144 1.74 22.17 20.18
CA GLY A 144 1.39 23.07 21.27
C GLY A 144 0.62 22.41 22.41
N ARG A 145 0.09 21.19 22.21
CA ARG A 145 -0.74 20.47 23.19
C ARG A 145 0.10 19.61 24.13
N GLY A 146 -0.33 19.53 25.38
CA GLY A 146 0.21 18.61 26.38
C GLY A 146 -0.43 17.22 26.34
N ARG A 147 0.18 16.26 27.04
CA ARG A 147 -0.31 14.87 27.15
C ARG A 147 -1.70 14.71 27.80
N HIS A 148 -2.20 15.75 28.46
CA HIS A 148 -3.52 15.74 29.10
C HIS A 148 -4.63 16.35 28.23
N GLU A 149 -4.26 16.92 27.09
CA GLU A 149 -5.20 17.44 26.10
C GLU A 149 -5.51 16.35 25.07
N PRO A 150 -6.73 16.34 24.49
CA PRO A 150 -7.04 15.44 23.38
C PRO A 150 -6.18 15.78 22.16
N GLU A 151 -6.00 14.83 21.26
CA GLU A 151 -5.39 15.07 19.93
C GLU A 151 -6.23 16.09 19.14
N TYR A 152 -5.58 16.88 18.28
CA TYR A 152 -6.26 17.73 17.31
C TYR A 152 -6.38 16.97 16.00
N GLU A 153 -7.60 16.64 15.61
CA GLU A 153 -7.91 15.80 14.47
C GLU A 153 -8.24 16.60 13.21
N LEU A 154 -8.16 15.94 12.05
CA LEU A 154 -8.56 16.55 10.78
C LEU A 154 -9.99 17.12 10.83
N ILE A 155 -10.91 16.44 11.52
CA ILE A 155 -12.29 16.89 11.66
C ILE A 155 -12.42 18.20 12.45
N ASP A 156 -11.49 18.49 13.36
CA ASP A 156 -11.53 19.70 14.21
C ASP A 156 -11.14 20.97 13.43
N THR A 157 -10.46 20.81 12.29
CA THR A 157 -10.01 21.93 11.43
C THR A 157 -11.14 22.60 10.64
N GLY A 158 -12.32 21.98 10.60
CA GLY A 158 -13.47 22.46 9.82
C GLY A 158 -13.36 22.19 8.31
N VAL A 159 -12.34 21.48 7.82
CA VAL A 159 -12.21 21.17 6.38
C VAL A 159 -13.33 20.27 5.82
N PHE A 160 -14.07 19.60 6.70
CA PHE A 160 -15.26 18.82 6.35
C PHE A 160 -16.58 19.56 6.58
N ASP A 161 -16.56 20.84 7.01
CA ASP A 161 -17.76 21.62 7.27
C ASP A 161 -18.71 21.67 6.07
N ARG A 162 -20.00 21.46 6.34
CA ARG A 162 -21.06 21.36 5.32
C ARG A 162 -20.80 20.23 4.32
N ASP A 163 -20.26 19.12 4.80
CA ASP A 163 -19.97 17.91 4.04
C ASP A 163 -19.04 18.13 2.84
N ARG A 164 -18.12 19.11 2.94
CA ARG A 164 -17.22 19.52 1.82
C ARG A 164 -16.04 18.57 1.64
N TYR A 165 -16.35 17.31 1.38
CA TYR A 165 -15.39 16.26 1.10
C TYR A 165 -15.90 15.32 0.00
N PHE A 166 -14.99 14.48 -0.47
CA PHE A 166 -15.29 13.35 -1.33
C PHE A 166 -15.21 12.06 -0.50
N ASP A 167 -16.22 11.21 -0.59
CA ASP A 167 -16.03 9.80 -0.25
C ASP A 167 -15.46 9.11 -1.49
N VAL A 168 -14.23 8.60 -1.38
CA VAL A 168 -13.55 7.90 -2.46
C VAL A 168 -13.46 6.42 -2.10
N PHE A 169 -14.32 5.61 -2.73
CA PHE A 169 -14.29 4.16 -2.61
C PHE A 169 -13.32 3.59 -3.62
N VAL A 170 -12.45 2.68 -3.18
CA VAL A 170 -11.58 1.89 -4.05
C VAL A 170 -11.94 0.43 -3.87
N GLU A 171 -12.36 -0.21 -4.94
CA GLU A 171 -12.70 -1.64 -4.98
C GLU A 171 -11.75 -2.39 -5.90
N TYR A 172 -11.28 -3.53 -5.42
CA TYR A 172 -10.51 -4.50 -6.19
C TYR A 172 -11.32 -5.78 -6.31
N ALA A 173 -11.45 -6.30 -7.52
CA ALA A 173 -12.12 -7.57 -7.80
C ALA A 173 -11.26 -8.42 -8.72
N LYS A 174 -10.94 -9.64 -8.32
CA LYS A 174 -10.14 -10.56 -9.14
C LYS A 174 -11.03 -11.40 -10.05
N GLU A 175 -10.75 -11.41 -11.35
CA GLU A 175 -11.30 -12.43 -12.25
C GLU A 175 -10.51 -13.73 -12.12
N SER A 176 -9.19 -13.62 -11.99
CA SER A 176 -8.27 -14.72 -11.71
C SER A 176 -7.16 -14.25 -10.76
N ALA A 177 -6.26 -15.15 -10.35
CA ALA A 177 -5.13 -14.81 -9.50
C ALA A 177 -4.23 -13.68 -10.05
N GLU A 178 -4.23 -13.46 -11.37
CA GLU A 178 -3.39 -12.47 -12.05
C GLU A 178 -4.17 -11.35 -12.77
N ASP A 179 -5.50 -11.34 -12.67
CA ASP A 179 -6.37 -10.40 -13.38
C ASP A 179 -7.26 -9.64 -12.41
N ILE A 180 -6.98 -8.34 -12.28
CA ILE A 180 -7.51 -7.47 -11.22
C ILE A 180 -8.26 -6.32 -11.86
N LEU A 181 -9.56 -6.25 -11.56
CA LEU A 181 -10.43 -5.14 -11.88
C LEU A 181 -10.34 -4.12 -10.75
N VAL A 182 -10.26 -2.85 -11.11
CA VAL A 182 -10.20 -1.72 -10.18
C VAL A 182 -11.36 -0.78 -10.48
N GLN A 183 -12.18 -0.50 -9.46
CA GLN A 183 -13.27 0.47 -9.55
C GLN A 183 -13.09 1.53 -8.48
N ILE A 184 -12.97 2.79 -8.91
CA ILE A 184 -12.84 3.94 -8.02
C ILE A 184 -14.10 4.78 -8.16
N THR A 185 -14.89 4.85 -7.10
CA THR A 185 -16.14 5.64 -7.08
C THR A 185 -15.96 6.86 -6.20
N ILE A 186 -16.16 8.05 -6.77
CA ILE A 186 -15.97 9.32 -6.09
C ILE A 186 -17.32 9.97 -5.88
N HIS A 187 -17.81 10.00 -4.63
CA HIS A 187 -19.02 10.74 -4.28
C HIS A 187 -18.66 12.13 -3.80
N ASN A 188 -19.28 13.16 -4.36
CA ASN A 188 -19.22 14.51 -3.82
C ASN A 188 -20.29 14.68 -2.75
N ARG A 189 -19.88 14.73 -1.47
CA ARG A 189 -20.81 14.95 -0.36
C ARG A 189 -21.19 16.42 -0.17
N GLY A 190 -20.45 17.32 -0.81
CA GLY A 190 -20.61 18.76 -0.66
C GLY A 190 -21.81 19.32 -1.43
N PRO A 191 -22.21 20.57 -1.12
CA PRO A 191 -23.42 21.19 -1.64
C PRO A 191 -23.24 21.82 -3.03
N ALA A 192 -22.06 21.71 -3.65
CA ALA A 192 -21.76 22.33 -4.94
C ALA A 192 -20.88 21.40 -5.79
N PRO A 193 -20.93 21.53 -7.14
CA PRO A 193 -19.98 20.84 -8.00
C PRO A 193 -18.54 21.11 -7.58
N ALA A 194 -17.72 20.05 -7.57
CA ALA A 194 -16.32 20.13 -7.17
C ALA A 194 -15.44 19.37 -8.15
N GLU A 195 -14.30 19.98 -8.48
CA GLU A 195 -13.28 19.36 -9.33
C GLU A 195 -12.38 18.46 -8.50
N ILE A 196 -12.03 17.30 -9.05
CA ILE A 196 -11.06 16.37 -8.47
C ILE A 196 -10.22 15.76 -9.59
N HIS A 197 -8.92 15.66 -9.34
CA HIS A 197 -7.99 14.93 -10.17
C HIS A 197 -7.79 13.56 -9.55
N VAL A 198 -8.12 12.51 -10.31
CA VAL A 198 -7.94 11.12 -9.89
C VAL A 198 -6.79 10.54 -10.69
N LEU A 199 -5.78 10.02 -9.99
CA LEU A 199 -4.50 9.61 -10.54
C LEU A 199 -4.12 8.19 -10.08
N PRO A 200 -4.85 7.15 -10.53
CA PRO A 200 -4.42 5.77 -10.28
C PRO A 200 -3.03 5.59 -10.89
N THR A 201 -2.09 5.19 -10.04
CA THR A 201 -0.66 5.24 -10.34
C THR A 201 -0.08 3.84 -10.31
N LEU A 202 0.67 3.49 -11.33
CA LEU A 202 1.39 2.22 -11.47
C LEU A 202 2.89 2.50 -11.48
N TRP A 203 3.67 1.78 -10.68
CA TRP A 203 5.12 1.94 -10.65
C TRP A 203 5.87 0.67 -10.24
N PHE A 204 7.12 0.59 -10.64
CA PHE A 204 8.04 -0.42 -10.14
C PHE A 204 8.79 0.11 -8.91
N ARG A 205 8.91 -0.74 -7.87
CA ARG A 205 9.80 -0.45 -6.74
C ARG A 205 11.22 -0.29 -7.24
N ASN A 206 11.91 0.77 -6.80
CA ASN A 206 13.28 1.02 -7.25
C ASN A 206 14.24 -0.02 -6.68
N ARG A 207 14.66 -0.97 -7.51
CA ARG A 207 15.63 -2.03 -7.16
C ARG A 207 16.95 -1.91 -7.91
N TRP A 208 17.01 -1.04 -8.91
CA TRP A 208 18.14 -0.90 -9.84
C TRP A 208 19.11 0.21 -9.41
N SER A 209 18.69 1.18 -8.58
CA SER A 209 19.56 2.29 -8.16
C SER A 209 20.47 1.96 -6.98
N TRP A 210 20.26 0.80 -6.34
CA TRP A 210 20.93 0.41 -5.10
C TRP A 210 22.03 -0.64 -5.33
N GLY A 211 22.92 -0.45 -6.31
CA GLY A 211 24.18 -1.22 -6.41
C GLY A 211 24.08 -2.74 -6.68
N ARG A 212 22.88 -3.31 -6.84
CA ARG A 212 22.70 -4.65 -7.41
C ARG A 212 22.49 -4.50 -8.90
N ASP A 213 23.06 -5.40 -9.71
CA ASP A 213 22.83 -5.51 -11.16
C ASP A 213 21.41 -6.06 -11.45
N ASN A 214 20.40 -5.41 -10.88
CA ASN A 214 19.01 -5.73 -11.10
C ASN A 214 18.59 -5.15 -12.47
N PRO A 215 18.03 -5.98 -13.36
CA PRO A 215 17.45 -5.52 -14.62
C PRO A 215 16.40 -4.44 -14.36
N ARG A 216 16.51 -3.33 -15.09
CA ARG A 216 15.58 -2.21 -14.96
C ARG A 216 14.28 -2.52 -15.70
N PRO A 217 13.11 -2.49 -15.03
CA PRO A 217 11.83 -2.73 -15.66
C PRO A 217 11.38 -1.51 -16.47
N VAL A 218 10.36 -1.68 -17.31
CA VAL A 218 9.85 -0.61 -18.19
C VAL A 218 8.33 -0.56 -18.17
N LEU A 219 7.81 0.65 -18.00
CA LEU A 219 6.45 1.04 -18.34
C LEU A 219 6.48 1.80 -19.67
N ASN A 220 5.54 1.53 -20.56
CA ASN A 220 5.35 2.32 -21.77
C ASN A 220 3.89 2.32 -22.22
N GLN A 221 3.45 3.42 -22.83
CA GLN A 221 2.14 3.46 -23.49
C GLN A 221 2.18 2.55 -24.74
N LEU A 222 1.10 1.80 -24.97
CA LEU A 222 0.87 1.12 -26.24
C LEU A 222 -0.05 1.96 -27.12
N ALA A 223 0.27 2.04 -28.42
CA ALA A 223 -0.62 2.67 -29.39
C ALA A 223 -1.87 1.81 -29.60
N GLY A 224 -3.02 2.25 -29.11
CA GLY A 224 -4.31 1.58 -29.30
C GLY A 224 -5.07 2.11 -30.52
N LYS A 225 -5.68 1.21 -31.31
CA LYS A 225 -6.64 1.54 -32.39
C LYS A 225 -8.11 1.49 -31.92
N SER A 226 -8.40 1.12 -30.68
CA SER A 226 -9.76 0.99 -30.13
C SER A 226 -9.79 1.18 -28.60
N ALA A 227 -10.80 1.94 -28.16
CA ALA A 227 -11.24 2.31 -26.81
C ALA A 227 -10.28 2.07 -25.63
N GLY A 228 -9.69 3.16 -25.13
CA GLY A 228 -8.99 3.20 -23.85
C GLY A 228 -7.48 3.37 -23.97
N THR A 229 -6.90 3.87 -22.87
CA THR A 229 -5.46 4.13 -22.77
C THR A 229 -4.76 2.95 -22.10
N ILE A 230 -3.73 2.38 -22.75
CA ILE A 230 -3.09 1.13 -22.32
C ILE A 230 -1.64 1.38 -21.93
N VAL A 231 -1.27 0.96 -20.72
CA VAL A 231 0.12 0.90 -20.25
C VAL A 231 0.59 -0.55 -20.26
N ARG A 232 1.69 -0.83 -20.96
CA ARG A 232 2.44 -2.07 -20.81
C ARG A 232 3.46 -1.92 -19.70
N ALA A 233 3.50 -2.89 -18.79
CA ALA A 233 4.51 -3.06 -17.76
C ALA A 233 5.31 -4.33 -18.05
N ALA A 234 6.62 -4.21 -18.14
CA ALA A 234 7.53 -5.32 -18.43
C ALA A 234 8.63 -5.39 -17.35
N ASP A 235 8.68 -6.52 -16.67
CA ASP A 235 9.72 -6.88 -15.70
C ASP A 235 10.23 -8.29 -16.02
N GLN A 236 11.51 -8.55 -15.77
CA GLN A 236 12.14 -9.81 -16.14
C GLN A 236 11.54 -11.01 -15.38
N ASP A 237 11.16 -10.84 -14.12
CA ASP A 237 10.68 -11.96 -13.29
C ASP A 237 9.15 -11.99 -13.23
N LEU A 238 8.47 -10.84 -13.25
CA LEU A 238 7.01 -10.76 -13.26
C LEU A 238 6.42 -11.04 -14.65
N GLY A 239 7.20 -10.82 -15.72
CA GLY A 239 6.74 -10.85 -17.10
C GLY A 239 5.96 -9.60 -17.49
N GLU A 240 5.16 -9.71 -18.55
CA GLU A 240 4.35 -8.59 -19.05
C GLU A 240 3.00 -8.50 -18.33
N ARG A 241 2.62 -7.28 -17.98
CA ARG A 241 1.28 -6.92 -17.50
C ARG A 241 0.78 -5.69 -18.25
N PHE A 242 -0.52 -5.53 -18.31
CA PHE A 242 -1.19 -4.45 -19.00
C PHE A 242 -2.16 -3.78 -18.04
N LEU A 243 -2.05 -2.46 -17.89
CA LEU A 243 -3.05 -1.64 -17.23
C LEU A 243 -3.91 -0.98 -18.31
N TYR A 244 -5.17 -1.42 -18.38
CA TYR A 244 -6.20 -0.78 -19.19
C TYR A 244 -6.86 0.32 -18.37
N CYS A 245 -7.04 1.49 -18.98
CA CYS A 245 -7.70 2.65 -18.41
C CYS A 245 -8.98 2.96 -19.21
N ASP A 246 -10.14 2.95 -18.56
CA ASP A 246 -11.43 3.27 -19.20
C ASP A 246 -11.55 4.77 -19.46
N GLY A 247 -12.20 5.17 -20.55
CA GLY A 247 -12.36 6.59 -20.92
C GLY A 247 -11.06 7.30 -21.38
N GLU A 248 -11.07 8.64 -21.28
CA GLU A 248 -10.01 9.52 -21.81
C GLU A 248 -8.98 9.92 -20.74
N ALA A 249 -8.20 8.95 -20.27
CA ALA A 249 -7.10 9.22 -19.32
C ALA A 249 -5.87 9.81 -20.03
N SER A 250 -5.33 10.91 -19.49
CA SER A 250 -4.01 11.42 -19.90
C SER A 250 -2.91 10.69 -19.13
N LEU A 251 -1.95 10.05 -19.81
CA LEU A 251 -0.84 9.38 -19.12
C LEU A 251 0.32 10.33 -18.84
N LEU A 252 0.76 10.33 -17.59
CA LEU A 252 1.89 11.11 -17.11
C LEU A 252 2.99 10.16 -16.67
N PHE A 253 4.03 9.97 -17.50
CA PHE A 253 5.15 9.10 -17.21
C PHE A 253 6.30 9.83 -16.52
N THR A 254 6.97 9.14 -15.61
CA THR A 254 8.22 9.53 -14.98
C THR A 254 9.01 8.30 -14.53
N GLU A 255 10.09 8.50 -13.77
CA GLU A 255 10.83 7.45 -13.11
C GLU A 255 10.57 7.43 -11.61
N ASN A 256 10.55 6.24 -11.00
CA ASN A 256 10.65 6.10 -9.54
C ASN A 256 12.10 6.32 -9.09
N GLU A 257 12.66 7.49 -9.40
CA GLU A 257 14.05 7.86 -9.12
C GLU A 257 14.13 9.07 -8.20
N THR A 258 15.06 9.01 -7.25
CA THR A 258 15.28 10.09 -6.29
C THR A 258 15.62 11.41 -6.99
N ASN A 259 14.91 12.47 -6.65
CA ASN A 259 15.21 13.85 -7.03
C ASN A 259 16.36 14.40 -6.17
N THR A 260 17.58 14.02 -6.49
CA THR A 260 18.79 14.45 -5.79
C THR A 260 19.00 15.96 -5.86
N GLN A 261 18.52 16.61 -6.92
CA GLN A 261 18.66 18.06 -7.10
C GLN A 261 17.88 18.82 -6.03
N ARG A 262 16.66 18.36 -5.73
CA ARG A 262 15.83 18.92 -4.66
C ARG A 262 16.39 18.60 -3.27
N LEU A 263 16.77 17.34 -3.05
CA LEU A 263 17.04 16.83 -1.70
C LEU A 263 18.43 17.19 -1.18
N VAL A 264 19.44 17.19 -2.06
CA VAL A 264 20.84 17.37 -1.66
C VAL A 264 21.62 18.30 -2.61
N GLY A 265 20.94 18.96 -3.55
CA GLY A 265 21.57 19.92 -4.47
C GLY A 265 22.42 19.30 -5.57
N VAL A 266 22.37 17.97 -5.75
CA VAL A 266 23.17 17.24 -6.75
C VAL A 266 22.35 16.98 -8.00
N GLN A 267 22.93 17.21 -9.18
CA GLN A 267 22.26 17.01 -10.47
C GLN A 267 21.62 15.62 -10.58
N ASN A 268 20.36 15.59 -11.01
CA ASN A 268 19.61 14.35 -11.20
C ASN A 268 20.22 13.49 -12.32
N ARG A 269 20.22 12.16 -12.14
CA ARG A 269 20.64 11.18 -13.16
C ARG A 269 19.74 11.16 -14.40
N THR A 270 18.48 11.56 -14.22
CA THR A 270 17.45 11.67 -15.24
C THR A 270 16.65 12.96 -15.00
N PRO A 271 16.16 13.65 -16.04
CA PRO A 271 15.28 14.80 -15.86
C PRO A 271 13.89 14.40 -15.32
N PHE A 272 13.49 13.13 -15.47
CA PHE A 272 12.17 12.63 -15.07
C PHE A 272 12.31 11.88 -13.74
N VAL A 273 12.04 12.55 -12.62
CA VAL A 273 12.24 12.05 -11.25
C VAL A 273 10.90 11.76 -10.54
N LYS A 274 10.94 11.14 -9.35
CA LYS A 274 9.77 10.60 -8.64
C LYS A 274 8.63 11.62 -8.46
N ASP A 275 8.96 12.87 -8.16
CA ASP A 275 8.00 13.95 -7.93
C ASP A 275 7.61 14.75 -9.20
N ALA A 276 8.02 14.29 -10.39
CA ALA A 276 7.72 14.98 -11.65
C ALA A 276 6.22 15.16 -11.91
N ILE A 277 5.40 14.15 -11.60
CA ILE A 277 3.93 14.24 -11.79
C ILE A 277 3.35 15.31 -10.87
N ASN A 278 3.80 15.37 -9.61
CA ASN A 278 3.45 16.44 -8.68
C ASN A 278 3.84 17.81 -9.22
N ASN A 279 5.09 17.96 -9.68
CA ASN A 279 5.59 19.22 -10.22
C ASN A 279 4.86 19.66 -11.49
N HIS A 280 4.44 18.70 -12.32
CA HIS A 280 3.67 18.96 -13.53
C HIS A 280 2.26 19.50 -13.21
N LEU A 281 1.54 18.85 -12.31
CA LEU A 281 0.13 19.18 -12.03
C LEU A 281 -0.01 20.33 -11.04
N VAL A 282 0.68 20.24 -9.89
CA VAL A 282 0.53 21.19 -8.78
C VAL A 282 1.31 22.47 -9.05
N HIS A 283 2.55 22.35 -9.55
CA HIS A 283 3.42 23.51 -9.80
C HIS A 283 3.44 23.96 -11.27
N ARG A 284 2.64 23.32 -12.15
CA ARG A 284 2.50 23.65 -13.57
C ARG A 284 3.84 23.68 -14.33
N GLN A 285 4.82 22.92 -13.87
CA GLN A 285 6.12 22.84 -14.51
C GLN A 285 6.02 22.06 -15.82
N ARG A 286 6.55 22.64 -16.90
CA ARG A 286 6.50 22.04 -18.24
C ARG A 286 7.74 21.18 -18.49
N GLY A 287 7.56 20.08 -19.23
CA GLY A 287 8.66 19.21 -19.65
C GLY A 287 9.28 18.33 -18.55
N VAL A 288 8.66 18.27 -17.37
CA VAL A 288 9.16 17.46 -16.24
C VAL A 288 8.66 16.01 -16.27
N VAL A 289 7.59 15.71 -17.01
CA VAL A 289 7.12 14.34 -17.31
C VAL A 289 7.68 13.87 -18.65
N ASN A 290 7.88 12.56 -18.81
CA ASN A 290 8.54 12.00 -19.97
C ASN A 290 7.64 12.03 -21.22
N PRO A 291 7.95 12.87 -22.24
CA PRO A 291 7.12 12.99 -23.44
C PRO A 291 7.16 11.75 -24.33
N LYS A 292 8.15 10.85 -24.13
CA LYS A 292 8.25 9.57 -24.84
C LYS A 292 7.28 8.51 -24.32
N GLN A 293 6.45 8.83 -23.32
CA GLN A 293 5.42 7.94 -22.77
C GLN A 293 6.01 6.60 -22.28
N THR A 294 7.13 6.70 -21.55
CA THR A 294 7.86 5.57 -20.98
C THR A 294 8.54 5.95 -19.66
N GLY A 295 8.79 4.98 -18.79
CA GLY A 295 9.51 5.17 -17.54
C GLY A 295 9.33 3.98 -16.60
N THR A 296 9.38 4.23 -15.30
CA THR A 296 9.17 3.23 -14.24
C THR A 296 8.02 3.61 -13.28
N LYS A 297 7.42 4.79 -13.47
CA LYS A 297 6.21 5.27 -12.78
C LYS A 297 5.30 5.97 -13.78
N VAL A 298 4.00 5.72 -13.71
CA VAL A 298 2.99 6.40 -14.54
C VAL A 298 1.71 6.63 -13.74
N ALA A 299 1.08 7.78 -13.94
CA ALA A 299 -0.28 8.03 -13.48
C ALA A 299 -1.24 8.16 -14.66
N ALA A 300 -2.40 7.51 -14.58
CA ALA A 300 -3.53 7.76 -15.45
C ALA A 300 -4.32 8.94 -14.88
N HIS A 301 -4.18 10.13 -15.49
CA HIS A 301 -4.80 11.34 -14.98
C HIS A 301 -6.21 11.53 -15.56
N TYR A 302 -7.19 11.46 -14.67
CA TYR A 302 -8.57 11.84 -14.90
C TYR A 302 -8.85 13.18 -14.22
N ARG A 303 -9.48 14.11 -14.94
CA ARG A 303 -9.96 15.37 -14.38
C ARG A 303 -11.47 15.35 -14.39
N LEU A 304 -12.08 15.23 -13.21
CA LEU A 304 -13.51 15.04 -13.05
C LEU A 304 -14.12 16.28 -12.40
N THR A 305 -15.33 16.62 -12.79
CA THR A 305 -16.20 17.54 -12.04
C THR A 305 -17.37 16.73 -11.54
N VAL A 306 -17.41 16.46 -10.24
CA VAL A 306 -18.49 15.68 -9.62
C VAL A 306 -19.55 16.66 -9.13
N LEU A 307 -20.78 16.53 -9.63
CA LEU A 307 -21.90 17.38 -9.20
C LEU A 307 -22.25 17.14 -7.73
N ALA A 308 -22.93 18.09 -7.09
CA ALA A 308 -23.31 18.00 -5.68
C ALA A 308 -24.19 16.77 -5.42
N GLY A 309 -23.81 15.91 -4.46
CA GLY A 309 -24.54 14.69 -4.11
C GLY A 309 -24.38 13.53 -5.12
N GLU A 310 -23.79 13.78 -6.28
CA GLU A 310 -23.58 12.79 -7.34
C GLU A 310 -22.25 12.05 -7.18
N SER A 311 -22.02 11.07 -8.05
CA SER A 311 -20.77 10.32 -8.12
C SER A 311 -20.26 10.10 -9.53
N GLU A 312 -18.94 10.03 -9.67
CA GLU A 312 -18.26 9.60 -10.89
C GLU A 312 -17.49 8.30 -10.63
N VAL A 313 -17.36 7.48 -11.66
CA VAL A 313 -16.67 6.17 -11.58
C VAL A 313 -15.50 6.13 -12.56
N VAL A 314 -14.33 5.73 -12.06
CA VAL A 314 -13.15 5.42 -12.85
C VAL A 314 -12.90 3.91 -12.79
N ARG A 315 -12.79 3.27 -13.95
CA ARG A 315 -12.52 1.83 -14.06
C ARG A 315 -11.14 1.59 -14.68
N LEU A 316 -10.40 0.64 -14.10
CA LEU A 316 -9.13 0.16 -14.64
C LEU A 316 -9.06 -1.36 -14.53
N ARG A 317 -8.14 -1.96 -15.28
CA ARG A 317 -7.89 -3.41 -15.21
C ARG A 317 -6.42 -3.71 -15.37
N LEU A 318 -5.82 -4.40 -14.40
CA LEU A 318 -4.44 -4.87 -14.42
C LEU A 318 -4.41 -6.38 -14.69
N THR A 319 -3.81 -6.79 -15.80
CA THR A 319 -3.92 -8.17 -16.29
C THR A 319 -2.72 -8.61 -17.15
N PRO A 320 -2.40 -9.90 -17.24
CA PRO A 320 -1.46 -10.43 -18.24
C PRO A 320 -2.05 -10.49 -19.67
N VAL A 321 -3.36 -10.28 -19.86
CA VAL A 321 -4.00 -10.38 -21.19
C VAL A 321 -3.60 -9.21 -22.08
N ALA A 322 -2.79 -9.51 -23.10
CA ALA A 322 -2.34 -8.54 -24.09
C ALA A 322 -3.50 -7.99 -24.96
N PRO A 323 -3.36 -6.78 -25.54
CA PRO A 323 -4.44 -6.15 -26.32
C PRO A 323 -4.96 -7.02 -27.48
N ALA A 324 -4.08 -7.76 -28.14
CA ALA A 324 -4.43 -8.66 -29.24
C ALA A 324 -5.25 -9.89 -28.80
N ALA A 325 -5.27 -10.21 -27.51
CA ALA A 325 -5.97 -11.36 -26.94
C ALA A 325 -7.23 -10.99 -26.16
N LEU A 326 -7.58 -9.69 -26.03
CA LEU A 326 -8.74 -9.22 -25.24
C LEU A 326 -10.04 -9.90 -25.64
N SER A 327 -10.34 -9.99 -26.94
CA SER A 327 -11.58 -10.59 -27.44
C SER A 327 -11.69 -12.09 -27.15
N LYS A 328 -10.54 -12.77 -27.00
CA LYS A 328 -10.48 -14.18 -26.59
C LYS A 328 -10.54 -14.31 -25.06
N GLY A 329 -9.91 -13.38 -24.33
CA GLY A 329 -9.84 -13.38 -22.87
C GLY A 329 -11.17 -13.02 -22.21
N TYR A 330 -11.87 -11.99 -22.73
CA TYR A 330 -13.05 -11.38 -22.08
C TYR A 330 -14.32 -11.45 -22.94
N GLY A 331 -14.27 -12.22 -24.03
CA GLY A 331 -15.38 -12.38 -24.97
C GLY A 331 -15.44 -11.31 -26.07
N LYS A 332 -16.34 -11.53 -27.05
CA LYS A 332 -16.62 -10.57 -28.12
C LYS A 332 -17.50 -9.44 -27.56
N GLY A 333 -16.96 -8.23 -27.38
CA GLY A 333 -17.67 -7.09 -26.79
C GLY A 333 -16.75 -5.91 -26.46
N ASP A 334 -17.07 -5.16 -25.40
CA ASP A 334 -16.44 -3.90 -24.92
C ASP A 334 -14.96 -4.02 -24.45
N GLY A 335 -14.27 -5.11 -24.77
CA GLY A 335 -12.84 -5.30 -24.49
C GLY A 335 -12.56 -5.57 -23.02
N ALA A 336 -11.68 -4.76 -22.40
CA ALA A 336 -11.30 -4.92 -21.00
C ALA A 336 -12.39 -4.46 -20.01
N PHE A 337 -13.40 -3.75 -20.50
CA PHE A 337 -14.49 -3.14 -19.73
C PHE A 337 -15.86 -3.60 -20.24
N GLY A 338 -16.94 -3.07 -19.65
CA GLY A 338 -18.33 -3.37 -20.04
C GLY A 338 -18.98 -4.42 -19.15
N LYS A 339 -20.01 -5.09 -19.67
CA LYS A 339 -20.90 -5.96 -18.86
C LYS A 339 -20.15 -7.05 -18.08
N HIS A 340 -19.17 -7.69 -18.70
CA HIS A 340 -18.35 -8.72 -18.04
C HIS A 340 -17.56 -8.16 -16.85
N PHE A 341 -17.04 -6.94 -16.97
CA PHE A 341 -16.37 -6.26 -15.86
C PHE A 341 -17.32 -6.07 -14.68
N ASP A 342 -18.52 -5.54 -14.96
CA ASP A 342 -19.53 -5.26 -13.93
C ASP A 342 -20.03 -6.55 -13.26
N GLU A 343 -20.20 -7.63 -14.05
CA GLU A 343 -20.57 -8.97 -13.56
C GLU A 343 -19.51 -9.57 -12.64
N ILE A 344 -18.21 -9.42 -12.96
CA ILE A 344 -17.14 -9.92 -12.09
C ILE A 344 -17.05 -9.13 -10.77
N VAL A 345 -17.15 -7.80 -10.82
CA VAL A 345 -17.14 -6.97 -9.60
C VAL A 345 -18.29 -7.38 -8.67
N GLU A 346 -19.49 -7.55 -9.23
CA GLU A 346 -20.66 -7.95 -8.46
C GLU A 346 -20.56 -9.40 -7.94
N ALA A 347 -20.05 -10.33 -8.75
CA ALA A 347 -19.80 -11.69 -8.30
C ALA A 347 -18.80 -11.73 -7.12
N ARG A 348 -17.72 -10.94 -7.16
CA ARG A 348 -16.75 -10.86 -6.07
C ARG A 348 -17.35 -10.29 -4.78
N ARG A 349 -18.27 -9.32 -4.88
CA ARG A 349 -19.04 -8.81 -3.73
C ARG A 349 -19.93 -9.88 -3.12
N GLN A 350 -20.71 -10.58 -3.95
CA GLN A 350 -21.64 -11.62 -3.50
C GLN A 350 -20.89 -12.78 -2.83
N GLU A 351 -19.77 -13.21 -3.41
CA GLU A 351 -18.94 -14.25 -2.80
C GLU A 351 -18.31 -13.82 -1.48
N ALA A 352 -17.95 -12.54 -1.34
CA ALA A 352 -17.49 -11.99 -0.06
C ALA A 352 -18.63 -12.02 0.98
N ASP A 353 -19.85 -11.65 0.58
CA ASP A 353 -21.04 -11.74 1.44
C ASP A 353 -21.31 -13.18 1.89
N GLU A 354 -21.26 -14.15 0.95
CA GLU A 354 -21.42 -15.57 1.24
C GLU A 354 -20.34 -16.11 2.18
N PHE A 355 -19.08 -15.74 1.94
CA PHE A 355 -17.95 -16.13 2.78
C PHE A 355 -18.13 -15.62 4.21
N TYR A 356 -18.38 -14.31 4.38
CA TYR A 356 -18.56 -13.73 5.70
C TYR A 356 -19.83 -14.21 6.41
N ALA A 357 -20.89 -14.56 5.69
CA ALA A 357 -22.06 -15.21 6.28
C ALA A 357 -21.72 -16.59 6.87
N SER A 358 -20.68 -17.27 6.36
CA SER A 358 -20.23 -18.56 6.90
C SER A 358 -19.27 -18.41 8.10
N VAL A 359 -18.53 -17.31 8.18
CA VAL A 359 -17.57 -17.01 9.26
C VAL A 359 -18.24 -16.34 10.46
N ILE A 360 -19.16 -15.40 10.22
CA ILE A 360 -19.76 -14.57 11.26
C ILE A 360 -20.90 -15.35 11.94
N PRO A 361 -20.92 -15.45 13.29
CA PRO A 361 -21.98 -16.14 13.99
C PRO A 361 -23.36 -15.55 13.71
N ALA A 362 -24.33 -16.39 13.34
CA ALA A 362 -25.71 -15.99 13.05
C ALA A 362 -26.45 -15.34 14.26
N SER A 363 -25.90 -15.45 15.47
CA SER A 363 -26.41 -14.78 16.67
C SER A 363 -26.13 -13.26 16.71
N LEU A 364 -25.20 -12.77 15.88
CA LEU A 364 -24.88 -11.35 15.83
C LEU A 364 -25.92 -10.58 15.01
N LYS A 365 -26.32 -9.40 15.50
CA LYS A 365 -27.15 -8.46 14.74
C LYS A 365 -26.31 -7.80 13.64
N ALA A 366 -26.98 -7.23 12.64
CA ALA A 366 -26.35 -6.63 11.46
C ALA A 366 -25.20 -5.66 11.79
N ASP A 367 -25.36 -4.79 12.79
CA ASP A 367 -24.33 -3.84 13.20
C ASP A 367 -23.08 -4.54 13.75
N ALA A 368 -23.25 -5.45 14.72
CA ALA A 368 -22.14 -6.23 15.29
C ALA A 368 -21.48 -7.16 14.25
N ALA A 369 -22.26 -7.72 13.32
CA ALA A 369 -21.74 -8.50 12.20
C ALA A 369 -20.87 -7.62 11.27
N ASN A 370 -21.31 -6.40 10.98
CA ASN A 370 -20.54 -5.45 10.17
C ASN A 370 -19.23 -5.03 10.87
N VAL A 371 -19.25 -4.80 12.20
CA VAL A 371 -18.03 -4.54 12.98
C VAL A 371 -17.06 -5.71 12.86
N MET A 372 -17.52 -6.95 13.01
CA MET A 372 -16.68 -8.14 12.89
C MET A 372 -16.09 -8.28 11.47
N ARG A 373 -16.89 -8.06 10.41
CA ARG A 373 -16.41 -8.08 9.02
C ARG A 373 -15.33 -7.03 8.78
N GLN A 374 -15.54 -5.79 9.22
CA GLN A 374 -14.58 -4.71 9.05
C GLN A 374 -13.31 -4.92 9.88
N ALA A 375 -13.41 -5.51 11.07
CA ALA A 375 -12.23 -5.89 11.87
C ALA A 375 -11.39 -6.96 11.15
N LEU A 376 -12.02 -8.00 10.59
CA LEU A 376 -11.34 -9.02 9.80
C LEU A 376 -10.77 -8.45 8.49
N ALA A 377 -11.51 -7.56 7.82
CA ALA A 377 -11.01 -6.81 6.67
C ALA A 377 -9.79 -5.97 7.04
N GLY A 378 -9.79 -5.31 8.20
CA GLY A 378 -8.65 -4.57 8.73
C GLY A 378 -7.42 -5.45 8.88
N MET A 379 -7.55 -6.65 9.48
CA MET A 379 -6.45 -7.61 9.58
C MET A 379 -5.88 -8.01 8.20
N LEU A 380 -6.75 -8.19 7.21
CA LEU A 380 -6.36 -8.58 5.85
C LEU A 380 -5.72 -7.43 5.06
N TRP A 381 -6.23 -6.20 5.22
CA TRP A 381 -5.62 -4.99 4.66
C TRP A 381 -4.29 -4.64 5.33
N SER A 382 -4.13 -5.01 6.61
CA SER A 382 -2.90 -4.83 7.40
C SER A 382 -1.77 -5.82 7.06
N LYS A 383 -1.94 -6.70 6.07
CA LYS A 383 -0.83 -7.46 5.50
C LYS A 383 0.12 -6.53 4.74
N GLN A 384 1.42 -6.68 4.93
CA GLN A 384 2.43 -5.86 4.26
C GLN A 384 3.61 -6.72 3.80
N PHE A 385 4.10 -6.46 2.59
CA PHE A 385 5.39 -7.00 2.18
C PHE A 385 6.48 -6.27 2.95
N TYR A 386 7.16 -6.98 3.84
CA TYR A 386 8.23 -6.45 4.67
C TYR A 386 9.57 -6.98 4.17
N PHE A 387 10.36 -6.09 3.57
CA PHE A 387 11.70 -6.40 3.10
C PHE A 387 12.75 -5.64 3.90
N PHE A 388 13.66 -6.37 4.54
CA PHE A 388 14.76 -5.80 5.28
C PHE A 388 15.94 -6.79 5.33
N ASP A 389 16.99 -6.49 4.56
CA ASP A 389 18.27 -7.21 4.61
C ASP A 389 19.16 -6.47 5.61
N VAL A 390 19.14 -6.93 6.87
CA VAL A 390 19.76 -6.22 7.99
C VAL A 390 21.27 -6.17 7.82
N ASN A 391 21.89 -7.25 7.32
CA ASN A 391 23.32 -7.28 7.03
C ASN A 391 23.70 -6.14 6.09
N ARG A 392 22.99 -6.06 4.97
CA ARG A 392 23.26 -5.06 3.96
C ARG A 392 23.03 -3.64 4.47
N TRP A 393 21.95 -3.41 5.22
CA TRP A 393 21.70 -2.10 5.83
C TRP A 393 22.82 -1.69 6.80
N LEU A 394 23.36 -2.64 7.57
CA LEU A 394 24.51 -2.41 8.46
C LEU A 394 25.80 -2.14 7.66
N GLU A 395 26.09 -2.91 6.62
CA GLU A 395 27.26 -2.72 5.74
C GLU A 395 27.25 -1.35 5.06
N GLU A 396 26.10 -0.94 4.50
CA GLU A 396 25.93 0.37 3.85
C GLU A 396 26.13 1.54 4.83
N ARG A 397 26.01 1.30 6.13
CA ARG A 397 26.27 2.27 7.21
C ARG A 397 27.67 2.15 7.82
N GLY A 398 28.51 1.26 7.28
CA GLY A 398 29.88 1.04 7.74
C GLY A 398 29.97 0.20 9.02
N SER A 399 28.93 -0.57 9.35
CA SER A 399 28.84 -1.44 10.53
C SER A 399 29.24 -2.89 10.25
N ASP A 400 29.97 -3.14 9.16
CA ASP A 400 30.55 -4.44 8.81
C ASP A 400 31.44 -4.97 9.96
N PRO A 401 31.13 -6.16 10.52
CA PRO A 401 31.86 -6.74 11.66
C PRO A 401 33.30 -7.17 11.31
N PHE A 402 33.63 -7.30 10.03
CA PHE A 402 34.95 -7.73 9.57
C PHE A 402 35.89 -6.56 9.23
N LEU A 403 35.39 -5.32 9.17
CA LEU A 403 36.21 -4.15 8.90
C LEU A 403 36.85 -3.57 10.18
N PRO A 404 38.17 -3.32 10.22
CA PRO A 404 38.82 -2.65 11.35
C PRO A 404 38.26 -1.25 11.63
N SER A 405 37.70 -0.60 10.60
CA SER A 405 37.09 0.73 10.66
C SER A 405 35.58 0.70 10.96
N ARG A 406 35.07 -0.42 11.47
CA ARG A 406 33.64 -0.59 11.80
C ARG A 406 33.13 0.56 12.66
N LYS A 407 31.98 1.11 12.27
CA LYS A 407 31.18 2.01 13.10
C LYS A 407 30.07 1.22 13.78
N ALA A 408 29.82 1.46 15.05
CA ALA A 408 28.67 0.86 15.72
C ALA A 408 27.37 1.43 15.12
N ALA A 409 26.40 0.57 14.80
CA ALA A 409 25.08 1.02 14.40
C ALA A 409 24.25 1.46 15.63
N PRO A 410 23.43 2.52 15.53
CA PRO A 410 22.47 2.92 16.56
C PRO A 410 21.39 1.87 16.83
N ARG A 411 21.14 0.94 15.90
CA ARG A 411 20.09 -0.10 16.01
C ARG A 411 20.56 -1.40 15.41
N ASN A 412 20.09 -2.50 16.00
CA ASN A 412 20.19 -3.85 15.44
C ASN A 412 21.60 -4.32 15.05
N ASP A 413 22.66 -3.74 15.65
CA ASP A 413 24.08 -3.97 15.30
C ASP A 413 24.54 -5.44 15.41
N HIS A 414 23.78 -6.27 16.12
CA HIS A 414 24.07 -7.69 16.34
C HIS A 414 23.22 -8.63 15.47
N TRP A 415 22.36 -8.10 14.60
CA TRP A 415 21.37 -8.85 13.82
C TRP A 415 21.76 -9.06 12.36
N HIS A 416 23.07 -9.14 12.06
CA HIS A 416 23.59 -9.36 10.69
C HIS A 416 23.07 -10.62 9.98
N HIS A 417 22.53 -11.61 10.70
CA HIS A 417 21.96 -12.81 10.07
C HIS A 417 20.55 -12.58 9.52
N MET A 418 19.87 -11.52 9.97
CA MET A 418 18.45 -11.35 9.71
C MET A 418 18.19 -10.88 8.27
N TYR A 419 17.30 -11.60 7.60
CA TYR A 419 16.82 -11.27 6.27
C TYR A 419 15.30 -11.47 6.22
N ASN A 420 14.57 -10.39 5.96
CA ASN A 420 13.11 -10.42 5.88
C ASN A 420 12.69 -10.10 4.44
N ALA A 421 11.78 -10.88 3.86
CA ALA A 421 11.29 -10.68 2.49
C ALA A 421 9.94 -11.38 2.26
N ASP A 422 9.02 -11.22 3.21
CA ASP A 422 7.75 -11.95 3.28
C ASP A 422 6.57 -11.01 3.46
N VAL A 423 5.36 -11.49 3.18
CA VAL A 423 4.12 -10.80 3.54
C VAL A 423 3.78 -11.12 4.99
N ILE A 424 3.72 -10.10 5.83
CA ILE A 424 3.56 -10.20 7.28
C ILE A 424 2.35 -9.38 7.73
N SER A 425 1.62 -9.85 8.74
CA SER A 425 0.55 -9.07 9.37
C SER A 425 1.14 -7.95 10.23
N MET A 426 0.85 -6.69 9.92
CA MET A 426 1.26 -5.53 10.72
C MET A 426 0.23 -5.24 11.82
N PRO A 427 0.62 -4.65 12.97
CA PRO A 427 -0.34 -4.09 13.93
C PRO A 427 -1.21 -2.99 13.29
N ASP A 428 -0.55 -2.09 12.56
CA ASP A 428 -1.17 -1.08 11.70
C ASP A 428 -0.19 -0.70 10.58
N LYS A 429 -0.65 -0.41 9.36
CA LYS A 429 0.26 -0.14 8.23
C LYS A 429 0.71 1.30 8.08
N TRP A 430 0.22 2.20 8.93
CA TRP A 430 0.68 3.57 8.99
C TRP A 430 1.55 3.81 10.21
N GLU A 431 1.07 3.54 11.43
CA GLU A 431 1.79 3.78 12.68
C GLU A 431 2.93 2.77 12.85
N TYR A 432 2.61 1.49 12.64
CA TYR A 432 3.53 0.37 12.81
C TYR A 432 3.79 -0.36 11.48
N PRO A 433 4.39 0.28 10.44
CA PRO A 433 4.64 -0.34 9.14
C PRO A 433 5.81 -1.34 9.20
N TRP A 434 5.88 -2.09 10.30
CA TRP A 434 6.84 -3.09 10.71
C TRP A 434 6.13 -4.05 11.69
N TYR A 435 6.59 -5.30 11.77
CA TYR A 435 5.97 -6.28 12.66
C TYR A 435 6.47 -6.12 14.10
N ALA A 436 5.57 -6.40 15.05
CA ALA A 436 5.92 -6.72 16.41
C ALA A 436 5.59 -8.19 16.68
N ALA A 437 6.58 -8.98 17.12
CA ALA A 437 6.40 -10.42 17.23
C ALA A 437 5.34 -10.82 18.25
N TRP A 438 5.19 -10.07 19.36
CA TRP A 438 4.14 -10.37 20.33
C TRP A 438 2.74 -10.06 19.79
N ASP A 439 2.54 -8.96 19.05
CA ASP A 439 1.30 -8.65 18.33
C ASP A 439 0.95 -9.74 17.33
N LEU A 440 1.92 -10.25 16.57
CA LEU A 440 1.71 -11.36 15.63
C LEU A 440 1.04 -12.57 16.30
N ALA A 441 1.44 -12.92 17.53
CA ALA A 441 0.82 -14.02 18.26
C ALA A 441 -0.68 -13.78 18.54
N PHE A 442 -1.09 -12.52 18.73
CA PHE A 442 -2.51 -12.16 18.87
C PHE A 442 -3.22 -12.09 17.52
N HIS A 443 -2.57 -11.56 16.48
CA HIS A 443 -3.12 -11.46 15.12
C HIS A 443 -3.55 -12.80 14.55
N VAL A 444 -2.83 -13.86 14.91
CA VAL A 444 -3.09 -15.22 14.41
C VAL A 444 -4.49 -15.70 14.79
N LEU A 445 -5.03 -15.29 15.94
CA LEU A 445 -6.38 -15.71 16.36
C LEU A 445 -7.47 -15.26 15.38
N PRO A 446 -7.65 -13.95 15.09
CA PRO A 446 -8.62 -13.52 14.07
C PRO A 446 -8.23 -13.97 12.66
N LEU A 447 -6.94 -14.02 12.31
CA LEU A 447 -6.51 -14.46 10.98
C LEU A 447 -6.87 -15.92 10.73
N THR A 448 -6.69 -16.81 11.71
CA THR A 448 -7.03 -18.23 11.57
C THR A 448 -8.54 -18.45 11.38
N MET A 449 -9.40 -17.53 11.80
CA MET A 449 -10.85 -17.62 11.54
C MET A 449 -11.20 -17.54 10.06
N VAL A 450 -10.36 -16.87 9.25
CA VAL A 450 -10.62 -16.62 7.83
C VAL A 450 -9.56 -17.23 6.90
N ASP A 451 -8.34 -17.43 7.39
CA ASP A 451 -7.19 -17.98 6.65
C ASP A 451 -6.28 -18.77 7.60
N PRO A 452 -6.64 -20.02 7.95
CA PRO A 452 -5.87 -20.85 8.87
C PRO A 452 -4.41 -21.04 8.46
N ASP A 453 -4.14 -21.13 7.16
CA ASP A 453 -2.78 -21.32 6.65
C ASP A 453 -1.93 -20.08 6.86
N PHE A 454 -2.46 -18.90 6.57
CA PHE A 454 -1.72 -17.66 6.80
C PHE A 454 -1.44 -17.46 8.29
N GLY A 455 -2.42 -17.70 9.17
CA GLY A 455 -2.22 -17.64 10.62
C GLY A 455 -1.07 -18.54 11.10
N LYS A 456 -1.05 -19.81 10.67
CA LYS A 456 0.06 -20.73 10.99
C LYS A 456 1.40 -20.26 10.43
N GLN A 457 1.42 -19.80 9.18
CA GLN A 457 2.62 -19.29 8.54
C GLN A 457 3.22 -18.10 9.31
N GLN A 458 2.41 -17.21 9.89
CA GLN A 458 2.93 -16.08 10.68
C GLN A 458 3.67 -16.53 11.95
N LEU A 459 3.17 -17.56 12.65
CA LEU A 459 3.85 -18.13 13.82
C LEU A 459 5.17 -18.82 13.43
N GLU A 460 5.15 -19.58 12.34
CA GLU A 460 6.35 -20.28 11.86
C GLU A 460 7.40 -19.32 11.30
N LEU A 461 6.98 -18.24 10.65
CA LEU A 461 7.86 -17.30 9.95
C LEU A 461 8.94 -16.74 10.87
N ILE A 462 8.55 -16.25 12.05
CA ILE A 462 9.46 -15.62 13.01
C ILE A 462 10.46 -16.63 13.61
N LEU A 463 10.20 -17.92 13.49
CA LEU A 463 11.07 -19.00 13.97
C LEU A 463 12.03 -19.53 12.88
N ARG A 464 11.91 -19.06 11.64
CA ARG A 464 12.81 -19.46 10.54
C ARG A 464 14.23 -18.98 10.80
N GLU A 465 15.20 -19.69 10.23
CA GLU A 465 16.64 -19.42 10.38
C GLU A 465 17.06 -18.01 9.95
N ASN A 466 16.31 -17.38 9.07
CA ASN A 466 16.58 -16.01 8.59
C ASN A 466 15.92 -14.92 9.46
N TYR A 467 15.17 -15.30 10.49
CA TYR A 467 14.47 -14.39 11.41
C TYR A 467 14.97 -14.55 12.86
N ILE A 468 15.06 -15.79 13.34
CA ILE A 468 15.44 -16.08 14.73
C ILE A 468 16.93 -15.83 14.95
N HIS A 469 17.27 -15.25 16.10
CA HIS A 469 18.68 -15.12 16.48
C HIS A 469 19.30 -16.50 16.76
N PRO A 470 20.59 -16.74 16.43
CA PRO A 470 21.26 -18.03 16.69
C PRO A 470 21.27 -18.53 18.14
N ASN A 471 20.90 -17.69 19.11
CA ASN A 471 20.76 -18.06 20.52
C ASN A 471 19.32 -18.48 20.89
N GLY A 472 18.40 -18.54 19.93
CA GLY A 472 16.98 -18.84 20.12
C GLY A 472 16.09 -17.63 20.43
N GLN A 473 16.61 -16.40 20.40
CA GLN A 473 15.81 -15.20 20.61
C GLN A 473 14.92 -14.90 19.41
N ILE A 474 13.61 -14.77 19.66
CA ILE A 474 12.63 -14.23 18.71
C ILE A 474 12.85 -12.72 18.58
N PRO A 475 12.95 -12.17 17.36
CA PRO A 475 13.09 -10.73 17.17
C PRO A 475 11.88 -9.98 17.70
N ALA A 476 12.09 -8.89 18.43
CA ALA A 476 10.99 -8.14 19.03
C ALA A 476 10.22 -7.30 18.00
N TYR A 477 10.86 -6.26 17.46
CA TYR A 477 10.30 -5.33 16.48
C TYR A 477 11.40 -4.52 15.78
N GLU A 478 11.07 -3.82 14.68
CA GLU A 478 12.03 -3.13 13.79
C GLU A 478 13.02 -2.20 14.53
N TRP A 479 12.55 -1.44 15.52
CA TRP A 479 13.36 -0.49 16.28
C TRP A 479 14.42 -1.13 17.19
N ASN A 480 14.19 -2.38 17.62
CA ASN A 480 15.10 -3.13 18.47
C ASN A 480 14.76 -4.62 18.42
N PHE A 481 15.37 -5.38 17.50
CA PHE A 481 15.11 -6.82 17.42
C PHE A 481 15.54 -7.57 18.70
N GLY A 482 16.51 -7.03 19.43
CA GLY A 482 17.02 -7.60 20.68
C GLY A 482 16.18 -7.33 21.92
N ASP A 483 15.06 -6.61 21.81
CA ASP A 483 14.21 -6.31 22.96
C ASP A 483 13.50 -7.55 23.52
N VAL A 484 12.99 -7.43 24.74
CA VAL A 484 12.23 -8.49 25.39
C VAL A 484 10.74 -8.27 25.15
N ASN A 485 10.09 -9.29 24.59
CA ASN A 485 8.65 -9.32 24.39
C ASN A 485 7.96 -10.34 25.31
N PRO A 486 6.68 -10.14 25.67
CA PRO A 486 5.89 -11.17 26.34
C PRO A 486 5.91 -12.51 25.56
N PRO A 487 6.15 -13.66 26.21
CA PRO A 487 6.30 -14.95 25.53
C PRO A 487 4.93 -15.60 25.18
N VAL A 488 4.12 -14.91 24.39
CA VAL A 488 2.73 -15.31 24.08
C VAL A 488 2.59 -16.29 22.89
N HIS A 489 3.67 -16.55 22.16
CA HIS A 489 3.66 -17.41 20.96
C HIS A 489 3.22 -18.85 21.23
N ALA A 490 3.63 -19.43 22.35
CA ALA A 490 3.23 -20.80 22.72
C ALA A 490 1.72 -20.89 23.01
N ALA A 491 1.14 -19.84 23.63
CA ALA A 491 -0.29 -19.76 23.86
C ALA A 491 -1.05 -19.62 22.53
N ALA A 492 -0.57 -18.77 21.61
CA ALA A 492 -1.15 -18.63 20.28
C ALA A 492 -1.12 -19.96 19.49
N ALA A 493 0.02 -20.66 19.48
CA ALA A 493 0.14 -21.96 18.82
C ALA A 493 -0.85 -22.99 19.38
N MET A 494 -1.03 -23.03 20.70
CA MET A 494 -2.02 -23.90 21.34
C MET A 494 -3.45 -23.53 20.93
N GLN A 495 -3.79 -22.24 20.88
CA GLN A 495 -5.12 -21.80 20.45
C GLN A 495 -5.41 -22.16 19.00
N VAL A 496 -4.44 -21.97 18.09
CA VAL A 496 -4.59 -22.40 16.69
C VAL A 496 -4.86 -23.90 16.60
N TYR A 497 -4.09 -24.72 17.33
CA TYR A 497 -4.30 -26.16 17.38
C TYR A 497 -5.71 -26.53 17.88
N LEU A 498 -6.23 -25.81 18.88
CA LEU A 498 -7.58 -26.03 19.40
C LEU A 498 -8.68 -25.56 18.44
N ILE A 499 -8.44 -24.53 17.64
CA ILE A 499 -9.40 -24.03 16.63
C ILE A 499 -9.54 -25.00 15.45
N GLU A 500 -8.45 -25.67 15.05
CA GLU A 500 -8.46 -26.59 13.91
C GLU A 500 -8.99 -28.01 14.23
N LYS A 501 -9.10 -28.36 15.53
CA LYS A 501 -9.52 -29.67 16.00
C LYS A 501 -11.02 -29.71 16.29
#